data_AF-A0A919D6C5-F1
#
_entry.id   AF-A0A919D6C5-F1
#
_cell.length_a   1.000
_cell.length_b   1.000
_cell.length_c   1.000
_cell.angle_alpha   90.00
_cell.angle_beta   90.00
_cell.angle_gamma   90.00
#
_symmetry.space_group_name_H-M   'P 1'
#
loop_
_entity.id
_entity.type
_entity.pdbx_description
1 polymer ?
#
loop_
_entity_poly.entity_id
_entity_poly.type
_entity_poly.pdbx_seq_one_letter_code
_entity_poly.pdbx_strand_id
1 'polypeptide(L)'
;MNVSLSFVSPPRRVLAAGTATALLAALVVATAASPVRAASGASTTTDNLLVDPGGEDAAICSPTGLDGMTVPGWTTTSGEPNTVCYGAAGGYPTASTPGSPTRGKGFFDGGATGDSGLEQTVDVSSSGTAIDTRTVGWNLSGWLGGYASQNDRVALTSTFLDANGAALGSSTLGPVTDTDRHNTTELLRRTGTGTVPAGTRSIRVSLAFTYTAGDVADGYADDLSLTLTTPVTQPVLTPPPSRVPGYDHVFVVYMENENYENIIGNTAEAPYINSLASANSVLTQSYATTHPSDPNYVALAAGGLYGLTDNTITTTTIDAPHLGNSVEAAGKTWKSYVENMNGDCDTTSHGNYSPDDTPFYYFKDMKTDAARCAAHWQPLTQMTQDLNTTATTPDFVWFAADGCDDMEDCGITAGDTWLKNTLPTIFNSPAWTQQRSLLILTWDEAATKAYGPNYPNRVPTVLIGSQGSVATGYHSDQRTDQYGLLRTVDRALGLTPLTNNDRYAATVNDVWR
;
A
#
# COMPACT_ATOMS: atom_id res chain seq x y z
N MET A 1 -40.21 16.13 49.39
CA MET A 1 -41.36 16.40 48.48
C MET A 1 -41.20 15.39 47.34
N ASN A 2 -41.93 14.27 47.29
CA ASN A 2 -43.36 14.14 46.91
C ASN A 2 -43.64 14.88 45.58
N VAL A 3 -44.18 14.27 44.52
CA VAL A 3 -45.35 13.35 44.49
C VAL A 3 -45.23 12.29 43.37
N SER A 4 -45.82 11.10 43.57
CA SER A 4 -46.12 10.07 42.54
C SER A 4 -47.60 10.09 42.12
N LEU A 5 -47.94 9.44 40.99
CA LEU A 5 -49.23 8.81 40.58
C LEU A 5 -49.40 8.98 39.04
N SER A 6 -50.08 8.17 38.22
CA SER A 6 -50.49 6.75 38.16
C SER A 6 -51.71 6.67 37.22
N PHE A 7 -51.65 5.83 36.18
CA PHE A 7 -52.73 5.15 35.43
C PHE A 7 -54.07 5.86 35.04
N VAL A 8 -54.57 5.56 33.82
CA VAL A 8 -55.94 5.02 33.56
C VAL A 8 -56.05 4.50 32.10
N SER A 9 -56.76 3.37 31.96
CA SER A 9 -57.34 2.71 30.75
C SER A 9 -58.73 2.15 31.19
N PRO A 10 -59.60 1.48 30.38
CA PRO A 10 -59.47 1.01 29.00
C PRO A 10 -60.53 1.66 28.06
N PRO A 11 -61.68 1.09 27.56
CA PRO A 11 -62.31 -0.23 27.73
C PRO A 11 -62.16 -1.21 26.54
N ARG A 12 -62.65 -2.45 26.71
CA ARG A 12 -62.98 -3.44 25.64
C ARG A 12 -64.50 -3.66 25.59
N ARG A 13 -65.02 -4.25 24.50
CA ARG A 13 -66.28 -5.03 24.49
C ARG A 13 -66.00 -6.50 24.14
N VAL A 14 -66.94 -7.40 24.48
CA VAL A 14 -66.72 -8.84 24.70
C VAL A 14 -67.83 -9.68 24.05
N LEU A 15 -67.65 -11.01 24.03
CA LEU A 15 -68.64 -12.10 23.88
C LEU A 15 -69.09 -12.45 22.44
N ALA A 16 -69.34 -13.72 22.06
CA ALA A 16 -69.27 -15.01 22.79
C ALA A 16 -68.89 -16.18 21.86
N ALA A 17 -68.66 -17.37 22.44
CA ALA A 17 -68.32 -18.61 21.73
C ALA A 17 -69.55 -19.45 21.32
N GLY A 18 -69.38 -20.35 20.34
CA GLY A 18 -70.36 -21.37 19.96
C GLY A 18 -69.73 -22.43 19.03
N THR A 19 -69.87 -23.71 19.38
CA THR A 19 -69.21 -24.86 18.75
C THR A 19 -70.07 -25.52 17.66
N ALA A 20 -69.44 -26.08 16.61
CA ALA A 20 -69.85 -27.35 15.99
C ALA A 20 -68.80 -27.84 14.96
N THR A 21 -68.44 -29.12 15.02
CA THR A 21 -67.61 -29.80 14.01
C THR A 21 -68.52 -30.64 13.12
N ALA A 22 -68.39 -30.54 11.79
CA ALA A 22 -69.01 -31.47 10.85
C ALA A 22 -68.18 -31.59 9.58
N LEU A 23 -67.59 -32.77 9.35
CA LEU A 23 -67.14 -33.19 8.01
C LEU A 23 -68.38 -33.56 7.19
N LEU A 24 -68.42 -33.23 5.90
CA LEU A 24 -68.85 -34.19 4.88
C LEU A 24 -68.44 -33.82 3.44
N ALA A 25 -68.05 -34.86 2.69
CA ALA A 25 -68.14 -35.04 1.24
C ALA A 25 -67.43 -34.07 0.27
N ALA A 26 -66.63 -34.67 -0.62
CA ALA A 26 -65.94 -34.00 -1.72
C ALA A 26 -66.86 -33.80 -2.95
N LEU A 27 -66.58 -32.74 -3.72
CA LEU A 27 -66.96 -32.63 -5.12
C LEU A 27 -65.73 -32.27 -5.95
N VAL A 28 -65.27 -33.19 -6.80
CA VAL A 28 -64.13 -32.97 -7.69
C VAL A 28 -64.61 -32.19 -8.92
N VAL A 29 -64.17 -30.93 -9.05
CA VAL A 29 -64.29 -30.16 -10.29
C VAL A 29 -62.91 -30.03 -10.90
N ALA A 30 -62.69 -30.69 -12.03
CA ALA A 30 -61.44 -30.62 -12.77
C ALA A 30 -61.32 -29.28 -13.53
N THR A 31 -60.62 -28.32 -12.95
CA THR A 31 -60.19 -27.11 -13.67
C THR A 31 -58.90 -27.41 -14.43
N ALA A 32 -58.94 -27.36 -15.75
CA ALA A 32 -57.75 -27.49 -16.59
C ALA A 32 -56.75 -26.37 -16.26
N ALA A 33 -55.60 -26.72 -15.69
CA ALA A 33 -54.52 -25.77 -15.50
C ALA A 33 -53.92 -25.41 -16.87
N SER A 34 -54.05 -24.15 -17.27
CA SER A 34 -53.23 -23.58 -18.34
C SER A 34 -51.75 -23.80 -18.01
N PRO A 35 -50.88 -24.08 -19.00
CA PRO A 35 -49.46 -24.20 -18.72
C PRO A 35 -48.95 -22.90 -18.12
N VAL A 36 -48.42 -22.97 -16.89
CA VAL A 36 -47.68 -21.85 -16.30
C VAL A 36 -46.50 -21.60 -17.22
N ARG A 37 -46.61 -20.53 -18.01
CA ARG A 37 -45.53 -20.04 -18.84
C ARG A 37 -44.39 -19.71 -17.87
N ALA A 38 -43.31 -20.50 -17.91
CA ALA A 38 -42.17 -20.29 -17.04
C ALA A 38 -41.76 -18.82 -17.16
N ALA A 39 -41.75 -18.11 -16.03
CA ALA A 39 -41.17 -16.78 -16.00
C ALA A 39 -39.72 -16.94 -16.44
N SER A 40 -39.34 -16.28 -17.53
CA SER A 40 -37.94 -16.15 -17.92
C SER A 40 -37.23 -15.52 -16.73
N GLY A 41 -36.41 -16.32 -16.03
CA GLY A 41 -35.70 -15.87 -14.84
C GLY A 41 -34.93 -14.60 -15.20
N ALA A 42 -35.21 -13.51 -14.51
CA ALA A 42 -34.39 -12.33 -14.63
C ALA A 42 -32.97 -12.73 -14.23
N SER A 43 -32.04 -12.70 -15.19
CA SER A 43 -30.63 -12.86 -14.92
C SER A 43 -30.23 -11.77 -13.93
N THR A 44 -29.99 -12.16 -12.67
CA THR A 44 -29.49 -11.25 -11.64
C THR A 44 -28.03 -10.98 -11.93
N THR A 45 -27.76 -9.88 -12.63
CA THR A 45 -26.41 -9.33 -12.76
C THR A 45 -25.91 -8.90 -11.38
N THR A 46 -24.63 -9.15 -11.12
CA THR A 46 -23.91 -8.68 -9.93
C THR A 46 -23.69 -7.17 -9.97
N ASP A 47 -23.50 -6.58 -8.80
CA ASP A 47 -22.77 -5.31 -8.68
C ASP A 47 -21.30 -5.51 -9.12
N ASN A 48 -20.52 -4.43 -9.15
CA ASN A 48 -19.12 -4.51 -9.55
C ASN A 48 -18.34 -5.47 -8.63
N LEU A 49 -17.64 -6.43 -9.24
CA LEU A 49 -16.82 -7.44 -8.59
C LEU A 49 -15.36 -7.00 -8.43
N LEU A 50 -15.03 -5.76 -8.77
CA LEU A 50 -13.74 -5.14 -8.46
C LEU A 50 -13.87 -4.26 -7.21
N VAL A 51 -12.94 -4.41 -6.26
CA VAL A 51 -12.72 -3.42 -5.19
C VAL A 51 -11.80 -2.31 -5.68
N ASP A 52 -11.97 -1.11 -5.13
CA ASP A 52 -11.35 0.14 -5.58
C ASP A 52 -11.11 0.19 -7.11
N PRO A 53 -12.16 0.22 -7.94
CA PRO A 53 -12.01 0.16 -9.39
C PRO A 53 -11.56 1.47 -10.06
N GLY A 54 -11.40 2.55 -9.30
CA GLY A 54 -11.02 3.88 -9.80
C GLY A 54 -9.79 4.49 -9.14
N GLY A 55 -9.27 3.91 -8.04
CA GLY A 55 -8.19 4.53 -7.26
C GLY A 55 -8.73 5.61 -6.32
N GLU A 56 -9.83 5.32 -5.64
CA GLU A 56 -10.53 6.22 -4.71
C GLU A 56 -10.20 5.95 -3.24
N ASP A 57 -9.73 4.74 -2.92
CA ASP A 57 -9.38 4.35 -1.54
C ASP A 57 -7.92 4.67 -1.19
N ALA A 58 -7.09 5.14 -2.12
CA ALA A 58 -5.77 5.71 -1.82
C ALA A 58 -5.92 6.87 -0.80
N ALA A 59 -4.99 6.95 0.17
CA ALA A 59 -5.11 7.91 1.28
C ALA A 59 -5.11 9.38 0.81
N ILE A 60 -4.19 9.63 -0.10
CA ILE A 60 -3.94 10.87 -0.82
C ILE A 60 -3.56 10.36 -2.22
N CYS A 61 -4.27 10.73 -3.27
CA CYS A 61 -3.81 10.42 -4.62
C CYS A 61 -2.55 11.23 -4.94
N SER A 62 -1.68 10.71 -5.80
CA SER A 62 -0.44 11.40 -6.19
C SER A 62 -0.77 12.75 -6.86
N PRO A 63 -0.14 13.86 -6.43
CA PRO A 63 -0.30 15.17 -7.06
C PRO A 63 0.62 15.39 -8.28
N THR A 64 1.52 14.44 -8.59
CA THR A 64 2.56 14.60 -9.63
C THR A 64 2.69 13.43 -10.61
N GLY A 65 2.16 12.24 -10.29
CA GLY A 65 2.44 10.96 -10.98
C GLY A 65 3.82 10.37 -10.72
N LEU A 66 4.75 11.14 -10.14
CA LEU A 66 6.15 10.77 -9.89
C LEU A 66 6.39 10.14 -8.51
N ASP A 67 5.43 10.27 -7.60
CA ASP A 67 5.46 9.68 -6.26
C ASP A 67 4.66 8.38 -6.20
N GLY A 68 5.33 7.29 -5.86
CA GLY A 68 4.74 5.97 -5.65
C GLY A 68 3.63 6.01 -4.60
N MET A 69 2.60 5.20 -4.83
CA MET A 69 1.42 5.11 -3.97
C MET A 69 1.02 3.65 -3.76
N THR A 70 0.50 3.33 -2.58
CA THR A 70 -0.24 2.08 -2.42
C THR A 70 -1.53 2.14 -3.23
N VAL A 71 -1.84 1.08 -3.95
CA VAL A 71 -3.08 0.94 -4.74
C VAL A 71 -3.99 -0.08 -4.05
N PRO A 72 -4.97 0.34 -3.22
CA PRO A 72 -5.69 -0.57 -2.34
C PRO A 72 -6.47 -1.66 -3.09
N GLY A 73 -6.28 -2.92 -2.69
CA GLY A 73 -6.97 -4.05 -3.32
C GLY A 73 -6.42 -4.48 -4.69
N TRP A 74 -5.35 -3.84 -5.17
CA TRP A 74 -4.61 -4.26 -6.36
C TRP A 74 -3.18 -4.67 -5.98
N THR A 75 -2.68 -5.71 -6.63
CA THR A 75 -1.29 -6.18 -6.49
C THR A 75 -0.46 -5.58 -7.62
N THR A 76 0.58 -4.82 -7.28
CA THR A 76 1.60 -4.40 -8.25
C THR A 76 2.41 -5.61 -8.73
N THR A 77 2.37 -5.89 -10.03
CA THR A 77 3.09 -7.01 -10.65
C THR A 77 4.46 -6.62 -11.18
N SER A 78 4.65 -5.34 -11.52
CA SER A 78 5.87 -4.79 -12.09
C SER A 78 5.85 -3.26 -12.03
N GLY A 79 7.03 -2.65 -11.93
CA GLY A 79 7.20 -1.19 -11.88
C GLY A 79 6.54 -0.53 -10.67
N GLU A 80 6.12 0.71 -10.88
CA GLU A 80 5.48 1.57 -9.88
C GLU A 80 4.21 2.22 -10.45
N PRO A 81 3.15 1.44 -10.72
CA PRO A 81 1.86 1.98 -11.16
C PRO A 81 1.21 2.79 -10.04
N ASN A 82 0.56 3.90 -10.39
CA ASN A 82 0.16 4.92 -9.44
C ASN A 82 -1.37 5.11 -9.39
N THR A 83 -1.83 5.90 -8.41
CA THR A 83 -3.17 6.47 -8.33
C THR A 83 -3.04 7.99 -8.29
N VAL A 84 -3.26 8.65 -9.42
CA VAL A 84 -3.01 10.08 -9.62
C VAL A 84 -4.29 10.89 -9.43
N CYS A 85 -4.18 12.08 -8.84
CA CYS A 85 -5.34 12.95 -8.64
C CYS A 85 -5.84 13.56 -9.96
N TYR A 86 -7.16 13.61 -10.15
CA TYR A 86 -7.77 14.47 -11.16
C TYR A 86 -7.43 15.95 -10.88
N GLY A 87 -6.67 16.58 -11.79
CA GLY A 87 -6.14 17.93 -11.64
C GLY A 87 -4.71 18.02 -11.10
N ALA A 88 -3.98 16.90 -11.00
CA ALA A 88 -2.55 16.85 -10.73
C ALA A 88 -1.72 17.71 -11.72
N ALA A 89 -0.53 18.15 -11.28
CA ALA A 89 0.39 18.91 -12.11
C ALA A 89 1.03 18.02 -13.20
N GLY A 90 1.43 18.59 -14.33
CA GLY A 90 2.00 17.83 -15.46
C GLY A 90 1.08 17.68 -16.67
N GLY A 91 -0.21 18.01 -16.54
CA GLY A 91 -1.20 17.94 -17.64
C GLY A 91 -2.15 16.74 -17.56
N TYR A 92 -2.17 16.05 -16.42
CA TYR A 92 -3.09 14.97 -16.11
C TYR A 92 -4.57 15.33 -16.32
N PRO A 93 -5.43 14.32 -16.53
CA PRO A 93 -6.88 14.48 -16.56
C PRO A 93 -7.43 15.37 -15.45
N THR A 94 -8.40 16.21 -15.80
CA THR A 94 -9.11 17.13 -14.91
C THR A 94 -10.60 16.77 -14.85
N ALA A 95 -11.37 17.44 -14.00
CA ALA A 95 -12.84 17.32 -14.01
C ALA A 95 -13.50 17.70 -15.36
N SER A 96 -12.80 18.43 -16.24
CA SER A 96 -13.29 18.79 -17.58
C SER A 96 -12.80 17.87 -18.72
N THR A 97 -11.83 17.01 -18.45
CA THR A 97 -11.26 16.09 -19.44
C THR A 97 -12.32 15.08 -19.91
N PRO A 98 -12.45 14.77 -21.22
CA PRO A 98 -13.34 13.71 -21.68
C PRO A 98 -12.91 12.37 -21.06
N GLY A 99 -13.86 11.63 -20.51
CA GLY A 99 -13.60 10.51 -19.61
C GLY A 99 -14.84 10.12 -18.84
N SER A 100 -14.68 9.37 -17.74
CA SER A 100 -15.84 8.83 -17.04
C SER A 100 -16.80 9.91 -16.52
N PRO A 101 -18.13 9.74 -16.65
CA PRO A 101 -19.11 10.62 -16.02
C PRO A 101 -19.26 10.38 -14.50
N THR A 102 -18.67 9.30 -13.98
CA THR A 102 -18.75 8.88 -12.57
C THR A 102 -17.41 8.95 -11.83
N ARG A 103 -16.36 9.48 -12.49
CA ARG A 103 -15.01 9.68 -11.92
C ARG A 103 -15.06 10.27 -10.52
N GLY A 104 -14.20 9.81 -9.62
CA GLY A 104 -14.05 10.39 -8.31
C GLY A 104 -12.88 11.39 -8.25
N LYS A 105 -11.98 11.17 -7.31
CA LYS A 105 -10.77 11.98 -7.05
C LYS A 105 -9.56 11.46 -7.82
N GLY A 106 -9.47 10.15 -8.04
CA GLY A 106 -8.29 9.47 -8.56
C GLY A 106 -8.53 8.79 -9.90
N PHE A 107 -7.45 8.34 -10.52
CA PHE A 107 -7.43 7.37 -11.61
C PHE A 107 -6.07 6.64 -11.59
N PHE A 108 -5.97 5.46 -12.20
CA PHE A 108 -4.70 4.74 -12.31
C PHE A 108 -3.86 5.24 -13.47
N ASP A 109 -2.55 5.33 -13.27
CA ASP A 109 -1.56 5.45 -14.34
C ASP A 109 -0.42 4.43 -14.20
N GLY A 110 0.53 4.44 -15.14
CA GLY A 110 1.67 3.54 -15.12
C GLY A 110 2.85 4.00 -14.26
N GLY A 111 2.83 5.22 -13.73
CA GLY A 111 3.85 5.83 -12.89
C GLY A 111 5.26 5.90 -13.50
N ALA A 112 6.24 6.18 -12.65
CA ALA A 112 7.50 6.80 -13.06
C ALA A 112 8.62 5.84 -13.49
N THR A 113 8.43 4.52 -13.44
CA THR A 113 9.50 3.53 -13.68
C THR A 113 9.39 2.81 -15.04
N GLY A 114 8.61 3.33 -15.99
CA GLY A 114 8.37 2.70 -17.29
C GLY A 114 7.22 1.67 -17.28
N ASP A 115 7.40 0.53 -17.96
CA ASP A 115 6.36 -0.52 -18.05
C ASP A 115 5.96 -1.03 -16.65
N SER A 116 4.66 -1.02 -16.35
CA SER A 116 4.13 -1.38 -15.04
C SER A 116 2.80 -2.14 -15.12
N GLY A 117 2.38 -2.75 -14.02
CA GLY A 117 1.17 -3.57 -14.00
C GLY A 117 0.52 -3.72 -12.64
N LEU A 118 -0.81 -3.77 -12.66
CA LEU A 118 -1.67 -4.01 -11.50
C LEU A 118 -2.55 -5.22 -11.78
N GLU A 119 -2.76 -6.10 -10.79
CA GLU A 119 -3.75 -7.18 -10.88
C GLU A 119 -4.66 -7.28 -9.66
N GLN A 120 -5.90 -7.69 -9.89
CA GLN A 120 -6.86 -8.06 -8.86
C GLN A 120 -7.50 -9.40 -9.24
N THR A 121 -7.59 -10.34 -8.29
CA THR A 121 -8.18 -11.66 -8.53
C THR A 121 -9.49 -11.81 -7.77
N VAL A 122 -10.58 -11.96 -8.52
CA VAL A 122 -11.94 -12.13 -8.00
C VAL A 122 -12.25 -13.61 -7.82
N ASP A 123 -12.63 -14.04 -6.62
CA ASP A 123 -13.17 -15.39 -6.38
C ASP A 123 -14.63 -15.48 -6.87
N VAL A 124 -14.89 -16.41 -7.80
CA VAL A 124 -16.22 -16.70 -8.35
C VAL A 124 -16.67 -18.14 -8.07
N SER A 125 -15.93 -18.86 -7.22
CA SER A 125 -16.17 -20.27 -6.89
C SER A 125 -17.56 -20.53 -6.28
N SER A 126 -18.10 -19.55 -5.55
CA SER A 126 -19.48 -19.53 -5.02
C SER A 126 -20.55 -19.71 -6.10
N SER A 127 -20.26 -19.32 -7.35
CA SER A 127 -21.13 -19.49 -8.52
C SER A 127 -20.67 -20.60 -9.49
N GLY A 128 -19.71 -21.43 -9.08
CA GLY A 128 -19.07 -22.44 -9.93
C GLY A 128 -20.07 -23.38 -10.64
N THR A 129 -21.12 -23.84 -9.93
CA THR A 129 -22.17 -24.68 -10.54
C THR A 129 -22.95 -23.98 -11.65
N ALA A 130 -23.21 -22.68 -11.52
CA ALA A 130 -23.85 -21.90 -12.58
C ALA A 130 -22.90 -21.68 -13.76
N ILE A 131 -21.65 -21.31 -13.48
CA ILE A 131 -20.58 -21.13 -14.47
C ILE A 131 -20.38 -22.39 -15.33
N ASP A 132 -20.35 -23.57 -14.72
CA ASP A 132 -20.09 -24.84 -15.41
C ASP A 132 -21.19 -25.21 -16.45
N THR A 133 -22.38 -24.61 -16.36
CA THR A 133 -23.45 -24.74 -17.37
C THR A 133 -23.15 -24.00 -18.69
N ARG A 134 -22.15 -23.12 -18.72
CA ARG A 134 -21.83 -22.21 -19.85
C ARG A 134 -22.98 -21.26 -20.23
N THR A 135 -23.82 -20.89 -19.26
CA THR A 135 -24.87 -19.86 -19.45
C THR A 135 -24.55 -18.53 -18.76
N VAL A 136 -23.57 -18.51 -17.86
CA VAL A 136 -23.11 -17.28 -17.20
C VAL A 136 -22.32 -16.43 -18.19
N GLY A 137 -22.91 -15.31 -18.59
CA GLY A 137 -22.21 -14.21 -19.25
C GLY A 137 -21.43 -13.34 -18.27
N TRP A 138 -20.31 -12.79 -18.74
CA TRP A 138 -19.52 -11.72 -18.11
C TRP A 138 -19.63 -10.42 -18.91
N ASN A 139 -19.44 -9.30 -18.22
CA ASN A 139 -19.25 -7.98 -18.81
C ASN A 139 -18.07 -7.29 -18.11
N LEU A 140 -17.07 -6.93 -18.91
CA LEU A 140 -15.91 -6.15 -18.50
C LEU A 140 -16.02 -4.76 -19.14
N SER A 141 -15.76 -3.70 -18.39
CA SER A 141 -15.57 -2.36 -18.94
C SER A 141 -14.55 -1.55 -18.14
N GLY A 142 -14.08 -0.47 -18.73
CA GLY A 142 -13.26 0.54 -18.09
C GLY A 142 -13.13 1.77 -18.99
N TRP A 143 -12.69 2.87 -18.43
CA TRP A 143 -12.28 4.05 -19.18
C TRP A 143 -10.76 4.00 -19.32
N LEU A 144 -10.27 3.86 -20.55
CA LEU A 144 -8.85 3.69 -20.85
C LEU A 144 -8.38 4.84 -21.74
N GLY A 145 -7.23 5.43 -21.45
CA GLY A 145 -6.79 6.67 -22.07
C GLY A 145 -5.29 6.91 -21.95
N GLY A 146 -4.91 8.19 -22.03
CA GLY A 146 -3.54 8.66 -21.88
C GLY A 146 -3.36 10.14 -22.22
N TYR A 147 -2.12 10.62 -22.19
CA TYR A 147 -1.78 12.03 -22.37
C TYR A 147 -1.57 12.46 -23.83
N ALA A 148 -2.15 13.61 -24.22
CA ALA A 148 -1.87 14.36 -25.44
C ALA A 148 -1.59 13.48 -26.68
N SER A 149 -0.45 13.68 -27.35
CA SER A 149 0.03 12.85 -28.47
C SER A 149 1.10 11.82 -28.06
N GLN A 150 1.23 11.50 -26.78
CA GLN A 150 2.07 10.39 -26.34
C GLN A 150 1.33 9.07 -26.56
N ASN A 151 2.06 7.99 -26.89
CA ASN A 151 1.46 6.67 -27.17
C ASN A 151 1.67 5.66 -26.04
N ASP A 152 2.04 6.17 -24.88
CA ASP A 152 1.90 5.57 -23.57
C ASP A 152 0.43 5.20 -23.37
N ARG A 153 0.21 3.96 -22.94
CA ARG A 153 -1.08 3.29 -23.13
C ARG A 153 -1.30 2.16 -22.15
N VAL A 154 -2.56 1.90 -21.83
CA VAL A 154 -2.97 0.82 -20.93
C VAL A 154 -3.93 -0.15 -21.61
N ALA A 155 -3.76 -1.45 -21.32
CA ALA A 155 -4.69 -2.51 -21.68
C ALA A 155 -5.29 -3.16 -20.42
N LEU A 156 -6.60 -3.43 -20.44
CA LEU A 156 -7.34 -4.10 -19.37
C LEU A 156 -7.68 -5.53 -19.80
N THR A 157 -7.15 -6.54 -19.11
CA THR A 157 -7.38 -7.96 -19.45
C THR A 157 -8.11 -8.68 -18.33
N SER A 158 -9.13 -9.46 -18.68
CA SER A 158 -9.69 -10.50 -17.82
C SER A 158 -9.15 -11.86 -18.21
N THR A 159 -8.69 -12.65 -17.24
CA THR A 159 -8.22 -14.03 -17.42
C THR A 159 -9.05 -14.94 -16.53
N PHE A 160 -9.70 -15.94 -17.13
CA PHE A 160 -10.55 -16.90 -16.43
C PHE A 160 -9.70 -18.09 -15.98
N LEU A 161 -9.64 -18.33 -14.67
CA LEU A 161 -8.75 -19.32 -14.06
C LEU A 161 -9.54 -20.49 -13.45
N ASP A 162 -9.02 -21.71 -13.58
CA ASP A 162 -9.56 -22.89 -12.91
C ASP A 162 -9.18 -22.94 -11.41
N ALA A 163 -9.59 -24.01 -10.72
CA ALA A 163 -9.28 -24.20 -9.29
C ALA A 163 -7.77 -24.34 -8.96
N ASN A 164 -6.92 -24.56 -9.98
CA ASN A 164 -5.47 -24.69 -9.85
C ASN A 164 -4.73 -23.43 -10.33
N GLY A 165 -5.46 -22.38 -10.73
CA GLY A 165 -4.89 -21.16 -11.32
C GLY A 165 -4.53 -21.28 -12.81
N ALA A 166 -4.93 -22.36 -13.50
CA ALA A 166 -4.67 -22.52 -14.93
C ALA A 166 -5.65 -21.70 -15.77
N ALA A 167 -5.14 -21.00 -16.78
CA ALA A 167 -5.96 -20.16 -17.66
C ALA A 167 -6.84 -21.00 -18.60
N LEU A 168 -8.16 -20.78 -18.51
CA LEU A 168 -9.19 -21.37 -19.36
C LEU A 168 -9.56 -20.48 -20.56
N GLY A 169 -9.14 -19.22 -20.51
CA GLY A 169 -9.33 -18.21 -21.56
C GLY A 169 -9.07 -16.80 -21.04
N SER A 170 -9.07 -15.82 -21.92
CA SER A 170 -8.93 -14.40 -21.57
C SER A 170 -9.68 -13.50 -22.55
N SER A 171 -9.89 -12.25 -22.16
CA SER A 171 -10.37 -11.17 -23.03
C SER A 171 -9.72 -9.85 -22.63
N THR A 172 -9.20 -9.13 -23.62
CA THR A 172 -8.48 -7.86 -23.46
C THR A 172 -9.26 -6.71 -24.07
N LEU A 173 -9.27 -5.57 -23.39
CA LEU A 173 -9.80 -4.29 -23.85
C LEU A 173 -8.63 -3.31 -24.02
N GLY A 174 -8.57 -2.68 -25.19
CA GLY A 174 -7.43 -1.84 -25.58
C GLY A 174 -6.23 -2.67 -26.12
N PRO A 175 -5.01 -2.12 -26.07
CA PRO A 175 -4.66 -0.83 -25.46
C PRO A 175 -5.31 0.36 -26.19
N VAL A 176 -5.49 1.49 -25.49
CA VAL A 176 -5.94 2.75 -26.11
C VAL A 176 -4.72 3.58 -26.51
N THR A 177 -4.59 3.87 -27.80
CA THR A 177 -3.45 4.60 -28.37
C THR A 177 -3.68 6.12 -28.44
N ASP A 178 -2.61 6.85 -28.79
CA ASP A 178 -2.67 8.25 -29.22
C ASP A 178 -3.73 8.51 -30.32
N THR A 179 -3.79 7.60 -31.28
CA THR A 179 -4.63 7.66 -32.48
C THR A 179 -6.11 7.44 -32.16
N ASP A 180 -6.39 6.49 -31.25
CA ASP A 180 -7.73 6.27 -30.68
C ASP A 180 -8.27 7.54 -30.01
N ARG A 181 -7.38 8.27 -29.29
CA ARG A 181 -7.67 9.54 -28.59
C ARG A 181 -7.56 10.80 -29.45
N HIS A 182 -7.38 10.64 -30.75
CA HIS A 182 -7.16 11.73 -31.71
C HIS A 182 -6.03 12.72 -31.31
N ASN A 183 -4.97 12.23 -30.65
CA ASN A 183 -3.88 13.01 -30.07
C ASN A 183 -4.29 14.00 -28.97
N THR A 184 -5.32 13.66 -28.19
CA THR A 184 -5.80 14.47 -27.06
C THR A 184 -5.72 13.73 -25.73
N THR A 185 -5.63 14.46 -24.63
CA THR A 185 -5.77 13.90 -23.28
C THR A 185 -7.24 13.58 -23.04
N GLU A 186 -7.59 12.31 -23.08
CA GLU A 186 -8.92 11.80 -22.76
C GLU A 186 -8.88 10.32 -22.34
N LEU A 187 -9.93 9.87 -21.66
CA LEU A 187 -10.19 8.46 -21.42
C LEU A 187 -11.41 8.03 -22.25
N LEU A 188 -11.29 6.90 -22.93
CA LEU A 188 -12.31 6.35 -23.80
C LEU A 188 -12.90 5.08 -23.18
N ARG A 189 -14.22 5.01 -23.07
CA ARG A 189 -14.88 3.80 -22.56
C ARG A 189 -14.61 2.62 -23.50
N ARG A 190 -14.15 1.50 -22.94
CA ARG A 190 -14.04 0.21 -23.60
C ARG A 190 -14.94 -0.79 -22.86
N THR A 191 -15.50 -1.75 -23.58
CA THR A 191 -16.34 -2.81 -22.99
C THR A 191 -16.22 -4.09 -23.80
N GLY A 192 -16.26 -5.23 -23.11
CA GLY A 192 -16.32 -6.57 -23.68
C GLY A 192 -17.37 -7.39 -22.95
N THR A 193 -17.99 -8.32 -23.67
CA THR A 193 -18.93 -9.28 -23.09
C THR A 193 -18.69 -10.66 -23.70
N GLY A 194 -19.05 -11.70 -22.96
CA GLY A 194 -18.91 -13.08 -23.43
C GLY A 194 -19.48 -14.05 -22.41
N THR A 195 -19.24 -15.35 -22.61
CA THR A 195 -19.59 -16.41 -21.64
C THR A 195 -18.37 -16.76 -20.80
N VAL A 196 -18.55 -16.97 -19.49
CA VAL A 196 -17.50 -17.47 -18.60
C VAL A 196 -17.20 -18.93 -18.96
N PRO A 197 -15.93 -19.33 -19.14
CA PRO A 197 -15.56 -20.72 -19.37
C PRO A 197 -16.03 -21.63 -18.23
N ALA A 198 -16.53 -22.83 -18.57
CA ALA A 198 -16.81 -23.84 -17.55
C ALA A 198 -15.51 -24.29 -16.86
N GLY A 199 -15.57 -24.50 -15.54
CA GLY A 199 -14.41 -24.77 -14.70
C GLY A 199 -13.79 -23.53 -14.05
N THR A 200 -14.17 -22.31 -14.45
CA THR A 200 -13.65 -21.08 -13.83
C THR A 200 -14.03 -21.01 -12.34
N ARG A 201 -13.05 -20.69 -11.50
CA ARG A 201 -13.21 -20.47 -10.05
C ARG A 201 -12.67 -19.12 -9.59
N SER A 202 -11.76 -18.51 -10.34
CA SER A 202 -11.40 -17.10 -10.16
C SER A 202 -11.26 -16.37 -11.50
N ILE A 203 -11.42 -15.06 -11.48
CA ILE A 203 -11.19 -14.18 -12.62
C ILE A 203 -10.13 -13.17 -12.21
N ARG A 204 -8.96 -13.24 -12.84
CA ARG A 204 -7.92 -12.22 -12.66
C ARG A 204 -8.17 -11.09 -13.65
N VAL A 205 -8.29 -9.87 -13.16
CA VAL A 205 -8.32 -8.64 -13.94
C VAL A 205 -6.97 -7.95 -13.79
N SER A 206 -6.33 -7.60 -14.89
CA SER A 206 -5.01 -6.97 -14.90
C SER A 206 -4.97 -5.73 -15.80
N LEU A 207 -4.38 -4.66 -15.31
CA LEU A 207 -3.90 -3.53 -16.10
C LEU A 207 -2.44 -3.78 -16.48
N ALA A 208 -2.13 -3.56 -17.76
CA ALA A 208 -0.75 -3.50 -18.25
C ALA A 208 -0.53 -2.13 -18.88
N PHE A 209 0.33 -1.33 -18.27
CA PHE A 209 0.76 -0.03 -18.76
C PHE A 209 2.02 -0.24 -19.60
N THR A 210 2.03 0.30 -20.81
CA THR A 210 3.18 0.28 -21.71
C THR A 210 3.70 1.69 -21.91
N TYR A 211 4.93 1.91 -21.46
CA TYR A 211 5.69 3.13 -21.64
C TYR A 211 6.18 3.27 -23.09
N THR A 212 6.26 4.51 -23.59
CA THR A 212 6.89 4.81 -24.89
C THR A 212 7.86 5.99 -24.86
N ALA A 213 7.56 7.06 -24.13
CA ALA A 213 8.42 8.24 -24.02
C ALA A 213 8.04 9.11 -22.82
N GLY A 214 8.97 9.94 -22.36
CA GLY A 214 8.75 10.85 -21.24
C GLY A 214 9.30 10.31 -19.92
N ASP A 215 8.85 10.88 -18.81
CA ASP A 215 9.33 10.54 -17.47
C ASP A 215 8.33 9.65 -16.70
N VAL A 216 7.08 9.53 -17.19
CA VAL A 216 5.98 8.75 -16.62
C VAL A 216 5.29 7.93 -17.70
N ALA A 217 4.83 6.72 -17.37
CA ALA A 217 4.02 5.88 -18.25
C ALA A 217 2.55 6.37 -18.27
N ASP A 218 2.31 7.45 -19.03
CA ASP A 218 1.05 8.20 -19.18
C ASP A 218 -0.13 7.45 -19.86
N GLY A 219 -0.28 6.15 -19.62
CA GLY A 219 -1.49 5.40 -19.94
C GLY A 219 -2.46 5.43 -18.76
N TYR A 220 -3.72 5.83 -18.97
CA TYR A 220 -4.68 6.08 -17.87
C TYR A 220 -5.83 5.07 -17.82
N ALA A 221 -6.19 4.59 -16.64
CA ALA A 221 -7.34 3.70 -16.42
C ALA A 221 -8.22 4.18 -15.26
N ASP A 222 -9.54 4.22 -15.46
CA ASP A 222 -10.53 4.68 -14.47
C ASP A 222 -11.86 3.89 -14.61
N ASP A 223 -12.66 3.90 -13.55
CA ASP A 223 -14.03 3.36 -13.46
C ASP A 223 -14.14 1.95 -14.08
N LEU A 224 -13.25 1.06 -13.63
CA LEU A 224 -13.19 -0.33 -14.05
C LEU A 224 -14.41 -1.10 -13.53
N SER A 225 -14.90 -2.07 -14.31
CA SER A 225 -16.04 -2.88 -13.88
C SER A 225 -15.99 -4.29 -14.43
N LEU A 226 -16.12 -5.27 -13.54
CA LEU A 226 -16.41 -6.67 -13.89
C LEU A 226 -17.75 -7.07 -13.25
N THR A 227 -18.69 -7.53 -14.07
CA THR A 227 -19.97 -8.08 -13.59
C THR A 227 -20.27 -9.42 -14.26
N LEU A 228 -20.88 -10.34 -13.51
CA LEU A 228 -21.42 -11.61 -13.99
C LEU A 228 -22.96 -11.63 -13.91
N THR A 229 -23.57 -12.44 -14.77
CA THR A 229 -25.03 -12.70 -14.88
C THR A 229 -25.54 -13.78 -13.90
N THR A 230 -24.82 -14.01 -12.81
CA THR A 230 -25.12 -14.95 -11.74
C THR A 230 -24.69 -14.33 -10.41
N PRO A 231 -25.39 -14.57 -9.28
CA PRO A 231 -24.95 -14.05 -7.99
C PRO A 231 -23.54 -14.53 -7.61
N VAL A 232 -22.68 -13.60 -7.23
CA VAL A 232 -21.36 -13.82 -6.62
C VAL A 232 -21.32 -12.98 -5.36
N THR A 233 -20.66 -13.47 -4.30
CA THR A 233 -20.36 -12.64 -3.13
C THR A 233 -19.51 -11.45 -3.55
N GLN A 234 -20.01 -10.23 -3.38
CA GLN A 234 -19.23 -9.04 -3.70
C GLN A 234 -17.97 -8.98 -2.81
N PRO A 235 -16.77 -8.76 -3.38
CA PRO A 235 -15.57 -8.58 -2.58
C PRO A 235 -15.64 -7.25 -1.81
N VAL A 236 -14.97 -7.22 -0.67
CA VAL A 236 -14.82 -6.03 0.19
C VAL A 236 -13.34 -5.72 0.28
N LEU A 237 -12.97 -4.44 0.21
CA LEU A 237 -11.57 -4.02 0.35
C LEU A 237 -11.04 -4.39 1.75
N THR A 238 -10.06 -5.28 1.80
CA THR A 238 -9.42 -5.75 3.04
C THR A 238 -7.91 -5.53 3.00
N PRO A 239 -7.27 -5.12 4.11
CA PRO A 239 -5.82 -5.09 4.23
C PRO A 239 -5.17 -6.42 3.81
N PRO A 240 -4.03 -6.42 3.11
CA PRO A 240 -3.30 -7.64 2.82
C PRO A 240 -2.98 -8.45 4.08
N PRO A 241 -2.93 -9.79 3.98
CA PRO A 241 -2.52 -10.64 5.09
C PRO A 241 -1.06 -10.36 5.45
N SER A 242 -0.77 -10.37 6.76
CA SER A 242 0.58 -10.21 7.28
C SER A 242 1.04 -11.44 8.05
N ARG A 243 2.32 -11.76 7.89
CA ARG A 243 3.06 -12.82 8.60
C ARG A 243 4.15 -12.27 9.51
N VAL A 244 4.28 -10.94 9.59
CA VAL A 244 5.27 -10.27 10.45
C VAL A 244 5.01 -10.68 11.91
N PRO A 245 6.00 -11.27 12.60
CA PRO A 245 5.85 -11.63 14.00
C PRO A 245 5.96 -10.39 14.89
N GLY A 246 5.44 -10.49 16.12
CA GLY A 246 5.60 -9.43 17.12
C GLY A 246 7.05 -9.29 17.58
N TYR A 247 7.44 -8.04 17.85
CA TYR A 247 8.73 -7.63 18.40
C TYR A 247 8.52 -6.70 19.60
N ASP A 248 9.45 -6.76 20.55
CA ASP A 248 9.56 -5.80 21.65
C ASP A 248 10.12 -4.46 21.16
N HIS A 249 11.12 -4.53 20.27
CA HIS A 249 11.84 -3.37 19.73
C HIS A 249 12.00 -3.44 18.20
N VAL A 250 11.83 -2.32 17.51
CA VAL A 250 12.15 -2.16 16.08
C VAL A 250 13.08 -0.98 15.89
N PHE A 251 14.22 -1.24 15.25
CA PHE A 251 15.23 -0.26 14.90
C PHE A 251 15.20 -0.06 13.36
N VAL A 252 14.99 1.16 12.91
CA VAL A 252 15.15 1.56 11.50
C VAL A 252 16.46 2.32 11.38
N VAL A 253 17.33 1.90 10.47
CA VAL A 253 18.54 2.61 10.07
C VAL A 253 18.32 3.03 8.63
N TYR A 254 18.30 4.34 8.41
CA TYR A 254 18.07 4.97 7.11
C TYR A 254 19.40 5.61 6.67
N MET A 255 19.79 5.34 5.42
CA MET A 255 21.06 5.74 4.80
C MET A 255 20.77 6.44 3.46
N GLU A 256 21.75 7.12 2.88
CA GLU A 256 21.61 7.88 1.63
C GLU A 256 22.70 7.49 0.61
N ASN A 257 22.75 8.11 -0.56
CA ASN A 257 21.75 7.85 -1.61
C ASN A 257 22.33 6.73 -2.50
N GLU A 258 21.74 5.52 -2.56
CA GLU A 258 22.43 4.41 -3.26
C GLU A 258 21.51 3.35 -3.90
N ASN A 259 21.96 2.84 -5.06
CA ASN A 259 21.34 1.75 -5.81
C ASN A 259 21.62 0.39 -5.14
N TYR A 260 20.64 -0.51 -5.19
CA TYR A 260 20.78 -1.90 -4.74
C TYR A 260 22.08 -2.58 -5.23
N GLU A 261 22.40 -2.41 -6.52
CA GLU A 261 23.53 -3.04 -7.21
C GLU A 261 24.91 -2.53 -6.77
N ASN A 262 24.99 -1.32 -6.19
CA ASN A 262 26.24 -0.72 -5.76
C ASN A 262 26.62 -1.15 -4.32
N ILE A 263 25.63 -1.52 -3.50
CA ILE A 263 25.85 -2.10 -2.15
C ILE A 263 25.88 -3.63 -2.18
N ILE A 264 24.83 -4.29 -2.69
CA ILE A 264 24.65 -5.73 -2.51
C ILE A 264 25.52 -6.50 -3.52
N GLY A 265 26.55 -7.16 -2.99
CA GLY A 265 27.63 -7.81 -3.74
C GLY A 265 28.95 -7.04 -3.70
N ASN A 266 28.95 -5.75 -3.32
CA ASN A 266 30.15 -4.92 -3.24
C ASN A 266 30.94 -5.19 -1.94
N THR A 267 31.65 -6.31 -1.89
CA THR A 267 32.53 -6.63 -0.75
C THR A 267 33.85 -5.83 -0.74
N ALA A 268 34.06 -4.93 -1.70
CA ALA A 268 35.27 -4.09 -1.75
C ALA A 268 35.09 -2.83 -0.91
N GLU A 269 33.92 -2.18 -1.01
CA GLU A 269 33.60 -0.93 -0.31
C GLU A 269 32.54 -1.13 0.79
N ALA A 270 31.65 -2.13 0.66
CA ALA A 270 30.62 -2.49 1.64
C ALA A 270 30.82 -3.89 2.29
N PRO A 271 32.01 -4.26 2.80
CA PRO A 271 32.25 -5.60 3.36
C PRO A 271 31.43 -5.91 4.63
N TYR A 272 31.13 -4.94 5.48
CA TYR A 272 30.32 -5.17 6.68
C TYR A 272 28.83 -5.35 6.32
N ILE A 273 28.25 -4.49 5.50
CA ILE A 273 26.86 -4.60 5.03
C ILE A 273 26.64 -5.95 4.32
N ASN A 274 27.58 -6.34 3.45
CA ASN A 274 27.50 -7.64 2.78
C ASN A 274 27.64 -8.84 3.75
N SER A 275 28.36 -8.68 4.87
CA SER A 275 28.36 -9.69 5.93
C SER A 275 26.98 -9.82 6.59
N LEU A 276 26.30 -8.70 6.87
CA LEU A 276 24.93 -8.68 7.42
C LEU A 276 23.93 -9.29 6.44
N ALA A 277 24.01 -8.92 5.16
CA ALA A 277 23.19 -9.47 4.08
C ALA A 277 23.33 -11.00 3.99
N SER A 278 24.56 -11.52 3.99
CA SER A 278 24.81 -12.97 3.95
C SER A 278 24.29 -13.74 5.17
N ALA A 279 24.21 -13.08 6.33
CA ALA A 279 23.77 -13.67 7.59
C ALA A 279 22.25 -13.57 7.83
N ASN A 280 21.54 -12.74 7.07
CA ASN A 280 20.11 -12.43 7.29
C ASN A 280 19.33 -12.43 5.97
N SER A 281 18.29 -11.60 5.84
CA SER A 281 17.44 -11.52 4.66
C SER A 281 17.62 -10.21 3.90
N VAL A 282 17.86 -10.31 2.59
CA VAL A 282 17.91 -9.17 1.67
C VAL A 282 16.58 -9.06 0.95
N LEU A 283 16.00 -7.86 0.89
CA LEU A 283 14.83 -7.60 0.06
C LEU A 283 15.32 -7.18 -1.33
N THR A 284 15.13 -8.05 -2.31
CA THR A 284 15.65 -7.79 -3.66
C THR A 284 14.72 -6.91 -4.49
N GLN A 285 13.48 -6.69 -4.06
CA GLN A 285 12.51 -5.84 -4.75
C GLN A 285 12.05 -4.71 -3.80
N SER A 286 13.01 -4.04 -3.15
CA SER A 286 12.79 -2.84 -2.35
C SER A 286 12.98 -1.60 -3.22
N TYR A 287 12.03 -0.65 -3.14
CA TYR A 287 11.97 0.53 -3.98
C TYR A 287 11.70 1.77 -3.14
N ALA A 288 12.30 2.89 -3.52
CA ALA A 288 12.00 4.18 -2.94
C ALA A 288 10.84 4.86 -3.68
N THR A 289 10.04 5.61 -2.93
CA THR A 289 8.74 6.14 -3.35
C THR A 289 8.87 7.26 -4.37
N THR A 290 9.91 8.11 -4.28
CA THR A 290 10.07 9.25 -5.19
C THR A 290 11.48 9.81 -5.14
N HIS A 291 11.69 10.95 -5.81
CA HIS A 291 12.83 11.84 -5.64
C HIS A 291 12.36 13.28 -5.37
N PRO A 292 13.01 14.06 -4.48
CA PRO A 292 14.24 13.76 -3.72
C PRO A 292 14.00 13.02 -2.38
N SER A 293 15.07 12.90 -1.58
CA SER A 293 15.21 12.27 -0.26
C SER A 293 14.04 12.49 0.72
N ASP A 294 13.82 13.70 1.23
CA ASP A 294 12.90 13.98 2.35
C ASP A 294 11.47 13.42 2.18
N PRO A 295 10.81 13.54 1.00
CA PRO A 295 9.58 12.82 0.68
C PRO A 295 9.58 11.32 1.06
N ASN A 296 10.69 10.60 0.86
CA ASN A 296 10.82 9.18 1.19
C ASN A 296 10.86 8.96 2.72
N TYR A 297 11.62 9.78 3.46
CA TYR A 297 11.61 9.77 4.93
C TYR A 297 10.19 9.99 5.48
N VAL A 298 9.46 10.97 4.93
CA VAL A 298 8.09 11.30 5.32
C VAL A 298 7.11 10.19 4.92
N ALA A 299 7.28 9.55 3.77
CA ALA A 299 6.46 8.41 3.34
C ALA A 299 6.57 7.23 4.33
N LEU A 300 7.77 6.87 4.79
CA LEU A 300 7.97 5.81 5.78
C LEU A 300 7.51 6.25 7.18
N ALA A 301 7.69 7.51 7.55
CA ALA A 301 7.34 7.99 8.90
C ALA A 301 5.87 8.34 9.09
N ALA A 302 5.11 8.63 8.02
CA ALA A 302 3.73 9.11 8.14
C ALA A 302 2.74 8.56 7.12
N GLY A 303 3.13 7.59 6.29
CA GLY A 303 2.20 6.90 5.38
C GLY A 303 1.68 7.77 4.24
N GLY A 304 2.41 8.81 3.84
CA GLY A 304 2.12 9.66 2.68
C GLY A 304 3.04 10.87 2.62
N LEU A 305 3.13 11.54 1.47
CA LEU A 305 4.05 12.68 1.26
C LEU A 305 3.46 14.03 1.72
N TYR A 306 2.13 14.12 1.89
CA TYR A 306 1.43 15.35 2.28
C TYR A 306 1.68 16.57 1.37
N GLY A 307 2.10 16.34 0.11
CA GLY A 307 2.45 17.38 -0.86
C GLY A 307 3.89 17.89 -0.75
N LEU A 308 4.75 17.25 0.04
CA LEU A 308 6.19 17.48 0.02
C LEU A 308 6.78 16.94 -1.28
N THR A 309 7.56 17.77 -1.99
CA THR A 309 8.20 17.42 -3.26
C THR A 309 9.66 17.94 -3.34
N ASP A 310 10.21 18.35 -2.20
CA ASP A 310 11.53 18.96 -2.06
C ASP A 310 12.09 18.75 -0.63
N ASN A 311 13.39 19.02 -0.43
CA ASN A 311 14.04 18.94 0.88
C ASN A 311 13.90 20.32 1.56
N THR A 312 12.88 20.48 2.40
CA THR A 312 12.48 21.78 2.98
C THR A 312 12.09 21.71 4.46
N ILE A 313 12.76 20.84 5.24
CA ILE A 313 12.37 20.54 6.62
C ILE A 313 12.31 21.77 7.55
N THR A 314 13.08 22.82 7.27
CA THR A 314 13.03 24.05 8.06
C THR A 314 11.78 24.88 7.79
N THR A 315 11.32 24.96 6.53
CA THR A 315 10.21 25.84 6.10
C THR A 315 8.85 25.15 6.00
N THR A 316 8.82 23.84 5.72
CA THR A 316 7.57 23.08 5.54
C THR A 316 7.04 22.57 6.88
N THR A 317 5.72 22.51 7.07
CA THR A 317 5.10 21.99 8.31
C THR A 317 3.92 21.11 7.96
N ILE A 318 3.99 19.84 8.36
CA ILE A 318 2.95 18.83 8.12
C ILE A 318 2.02 18.77 9.34
N ASP A 319 0.72 18.98 9.14
CA ASP A 319 -0.34 18.93 10.16
C ASP A 319 -1.05 17.56 10.13
N ALA A 320 -0.28 16.50 10.34
CA ALA A 320 -0.71 15.10 10.31
C ALA A 320 0.00 14.29 11.42
N PRO A 321 -0.54 13.13 11.84
CA PRO A 321 0.17 12.23 12.73
C PRO A 321 1.32 11.49 12.02
N HIS A 322 2.35 11.15 12.77
CA HIS A 322 3.49 10.33 12.34
C HIS A 322 3.63 9.07 13.22
N LEU A 323 4.55 8.19 12.84
CA LEU A 323 4.79 6.88 13.45
C LEU A 323 5.04 6.97 14.96
N GLY A 324 5.72 8.03 15.43
CA GLY A 324 5.92 8.28 16.86
C GLY A 324 4.58 8.46 17.62
N ASN A 325 3.60 9.14 17.02
CA ASN A 325 2.26 9.24 17.61
C ASN A 325 1.55 7.86 17.66
N SER A 326 1.71 7.01 16.63
CA SER A 326 1.15 5.66 16.62
C SER A 326 1.79 4.74 17.68
N VAL A 327 3.10 4.87 17.90
CA VAL A 327 3.82 4.16 18.97
C VAL A 327 3.30 4.60 20.35
N GLU A 328 3.18 5.90 20.60
CA GLU A 328 2.62 6.44 21.85
C GLU A 328 1.17 6.02 22.08
N ALA A 329 0.34 6.01 21.02
CA ALA A 329 -1.05 5.57 21.09
C ALA A 329 -1.19 4.08 21.45
N ALA A 330 -0.18 3.26 21.12
CA ALA A 330 -0.08 1.87 21.55
C ALA A 330 0.46 1.71 23.00
N GLY A 331 0.74 2.81 23.71
CA GLY A 331 1.34 2.79 25.05
C GLY A 331 2.83 2.45 25.05
N LYS A 332 3.49 2.62 23.91
CA LYS A 332 4.91 2.31 23.66
C LYS A 332 5.75 3.60 23.61
N THR A 333 7.06 3.44 23.59
CA THR A 333 8.06 4.52 23.60
C THR A 333 8.85 4.59 22.30
N TRP A 334 9.26 5.79 21.90
CA TRP A 334 10.06 5.98 20.67
C TRP A 334 11.14 7.06 20.81
N LYS A 335 12.18 6.94 20.00
CA LYS A 335 13.27 7.91 19.85
C LYS A 335 13.74 7.99 18.39
N SER A 336 14.36 9.11 18.04
CA SER A 336 15.17 9.30 16.84
C SER A 336 16.55 9.76 17.27
N TYR A 337 17.59 9.09 16.79
CA TYR A 337 18.98 9.44 17.09
C TYR A 337 19.78 9.71 15.83
N VAL A 338 20.47 10.86 15.78
CA VAL A 338 21.31 11.27 14.65
C VAL A 338 22.73 11.54 15.11
N GLU A 339 23.69 11.20 14.27
CA GLU A 339 25.09 11.55 14.48
C GLU A 339 25.31 13.06 14.50
N ASN A 340 26.37 13.48 15.20
CA ASN A 340 26.87 14.85 15.25
C ASN A 340 25.91 15.98 15.70
N MET A 341 24.64 15.73 16.04
CA MET A 341 23.77 16.70 16.72
C MET A 341 24.47 17.32 17.95
N ASN A 342 24.45 18.66 18.06
CA ASN A 342 25.05 19.37 19.21
C ASN A 342 24.21 19.28 20.49
N GLY A 343 22.98 18.77 20.41
CA GLY A 343 22.07 18.59 21.54
C GLY A 343 20.70 18.08 21.09
N ASP A 344 19.78 17.95 22.05
CA ASP A 344 18.41 17.52 21.78
C ASP A 344 17.66 18.58 20.94
N CYS A 345 16.91 18.14 19.92
CA CYS A 345 16.20 19.01 18.97
C CYS A 345 17.11 20.03 18.25
N ASP A 346 18.22 19.59 17.65
CA ASP A 346 19.16 20.46 16.92
C ASP A 346 18.61 20.86 15.53
N THR A 347 17.95 22.01 15.44
CA THR A 347 17.28 22.44 14.19
C THR A 347 18.18 23.19 13.21
N THR A 348 19.51 23.09 13.32
CA THR A 348 20.47 23.88 12.54
C THR A 348 21.51 22.96 11.90
N SER A 349 21.69 22.99 10.58
CA SER A 349 22.77 22.23 9.93
C SER A 349 24.15 22.79 10.31
N HIS A 350 25.13 21.91 10.57
CA HIS A 350 26.53 22.28 10.83
C HIS A 350 27.47 21.09 10.61
N GLY A 351 28.70 21.34 10.17
CA GLY A 351 29.60 20.23 9.78
C GLY A 351 28.97 19.43 8.64
N ASN A 352 28.79 18.13 8.86
CA ASN A 352 28.06 17.21 7.98
C ASN A 352 26.62 16.93 8.48
N TYR A 353 26.24 17.41 9.67
CA TYR A 353 24.93 17.15 10.25
C TYR A 353 23.87 18.02 9.59
N SER A 354 22.73 17.42 9.21
CA SER A 354 21.56 18.17 8.76
C SER A 354 20.27 17.80 9.52
N PRO A 355 19.34 18.74 9.70
CA PRO A 355 18.04 18.46 10.33
C PRO A 355 17.18 17.44 9.58
N ASP A 356 17.34 17.33 8.25
CA ASP A 356 16.54 16.51 7.33
C ASP A 356 16.87 15.02 7.35
N ASP A 357 18.04 14.63 7.90
CA ASP A 357 18.47 13.25 8.19
C ASP A 357 17.43 12.44 9.01
N THR A 358 16.37 13.10 9.54
CA THR A 358 15.21 12.44 10.13
C THR A 358 13.87 13.12 9.77
N PRO A 359 12.77 12.35 9.65
CA PRO A 359 11.49 12.90 9.20
C PRO A 359 10.77 13.74 10.26
N PHE A 360 11.05 13.53 11.55
CA PHE A 360 10.10 13.90 12.60
C PHE A 360 9.96 15.42 12.78
N TYR A 361 10.98 16.21 12.46
CA TYR A 361 10.87 17.67 12.57
C TYR A 361 9.98 18.29 11.49
N TYR A 362 9.56 17.57 10.44
CA TYR A 362 8.51 18.05 9.52
C TYR A 362 7.15 18.27 10.22
N PHE A 363 6.87 17.53 11.28
CA PHE A 363 5.53 17.46 11.87
C PHE A 363 5.28 18.57 12.88
N LYS A 364 4.06 19.11 12.84
CA LYS A 364 3.65 20.27 13.64
C LYS A 364 3.75 20.05 15.15
N ASP A 365 3.51 18.84 15.65
CA ASP A 365 3.66 18.52 17.08
C ASP A 365 5.12 18.65 17.53
N MET A 366 6.07 18.18 16.72
CA MET A 366 7.51 18.33 16.95
C MET A 366 7.96 19.79 16.80
N LYS A 367 7.44 20.56 15.83
CA LYS A 367 7.79 21.98 15.67
C LYS A 367 7.21 22.90 16.75
N THR A 368 6.04 22.59 17.30
CA THR A 368 5.33 23.49 18.24
C THR A 368 5.50 23.13 19.71
N ASP A 369 5.97 21.92 20.03
CA ASP A 369 6.34 21.51 21.39
C ASP A 369 7.84 21.17 21.45
N ALA A 370 8.64 22.14 21.90
CA ALA A 370 10.08 21.97 22.07
C ALA A 370 10.46 20.92 23.13
N ALA A 371 9.59 20.66 24.12
CA ALA A 371 9.84 19.63 25.13
C ALA A 371 9.61 18.23 24.54
N ARG A 372 8.59 18.07 23.69
CA ARG A 372 8.38 16.87 22.87
C ARG A 372 9.54 16.66 21.92
N CYS A 373 9.93 17.68 21.16
CA CYS A 373 11.05 17.59 20.23
C CYS A 373 12.33 17.09 20.92
N ALA A 374 12.73 17.75 22.01
CA ALA A 374 13.92 17.35 22.77
C ALA A 374 13.79 15.96 23.43
N ALA A 375 12.58 15.57 23.86
CA ALA A 375 12.35 14.27 24.46
C ALA A 375 12.48 13.09 23.47
N HIS A 376 12.32 13.33 22.16
CA HIS A 376 12.32 12.27 21.15
C HIS A 376 13.45 12.35 20.12
N TRP A 377 14.00 13.52 19.81
CA TRP A 377 15.06 13.70 18.81
C TRP A 377 16.35 14.16 19.48
N GLN A 378 17.34 13.25 19.55
CA GLN A 378 18.51 13.39 20.42
C GLN A 378 19.81 12.93 19.73
N PRO A 379 21.00 13.37 20.19
CA PRO A 379 22.26 12.92 19.62
C PRO A 379 22.48 11.41 19.75
N LEU A 380 23.15 10.79 18.77
CA LEU A 380 23.52 9.37 18.75
C LEU A 380 24.24 8.90 20.02
N THR A 381 24.96 9.78 20.71
CA THR A 381 25.61 9.47 22.00
C THR A 381 24.63 9.10 23.12
N GLN A 382 23.35 9.52 23.03
CA GLN A 382 22.31 9.15 23.98
C GLN A 382 21.82 7.71 23.79
N MET A 383 21.90 7.14 22.57
CA MET A 383 21.57 5.72 22.30
C MET A 383 22.31 4.79 23.27
N THR A 384 23.61 5.00 23.47
CA THR A 384 24.45 4.17 24.35
C THR A 384 23.98 4.21 25.82
N GLN A 385 23.30 5.28 26.24
CA GLN A 385 22.72 5.38 27.57
C GLN A 385 21.39 4.64 27.66
N ASP A 386 20.50 4.89 26.71
CA ASP A 386 19.13 4.36 26.70
C ASP A 386 19.13 2.83 26.45
N LEU A 387 20.02 2.31 25.59
CA LEU A 387 20.12 0.87 25.29
C LEU A 387 20.79 0.03 26.39
N ASN A 388 21.19 0.61 27.54
CA ASN A 388 21.83 -0.14 28.64
C ASN A 388 20.92 -1.18 29.31
N THR A 389 19.59 -1.04 29.23
CA THR A 389 18.64 -1.98 29.83
C THR A 389 17.41 -2.16 28.95
N THR A 390 16.78 -3.33 29.04
CA THR A 390 15.49 -3.64 28.40
C THR A 390 14.36 -2.68 28.78
N ALA A 391 14.45 -2.02 29.94
CA ALA A 391 13.44 -1.08 30.44
C ALA A 391 13.69 0.39 30.02
N THR A 392 14.85 0.68 29.41
CA THR A 392 15.25 2.01 28.95
C THR A 392 15.36 2.08 27.42
N THR A 393 15.54 0.94 26.73
CA THR A 393 15.48 0.88 25.27
C THR A 393 14.07 1.24 24.78
N PRO A 394 13.91 2.18 23.82
CA PRO A 394 12.62 2.50 23.23
C PRO A 394 12.05 1.34 22.39
N ASP A 395 10.73 1.19 22.34
CA ASP A 395 10.05 0.19 21.48
C ASP A 395 10.28 0.47 19.98
N PHE A 396 10.34 1.74 19.57
CA PHE A 396 10.69 2.15 18.22
C PHE A 396 11.88 3.10 18.21
N VAL A 397 12.83 2.88 17.30
CA VAL A 397 13.96 3.78 17.12
C VAL A 397 14.22 4.04 15.64
N TRP A 398 14.38 5.31 15.28
CA TRP A 398 14.97 5.75 14.02
C TRP A 398 16.44 6.13 14.25
N PHE A 399 17.32 5.68 13.36
CA PHE A 399 18.73 6.03 13.33
C PHE A 399 19.10 6.63 11.98
N ALA A 400 19.88 7.69 12.03
CA ALA A 400 20.59 8.25 10.88
C ALA A 400 22.05 8.54 11.26
N ALA A 401 22.93 8.44 10.27
CA ALA A 401 24.29 8.98 10.35
C ALA A 401 24.27 10.48 10.01
N ASP A 402 25.43 11.10 9.84
CA ASP A 402 25.53 12.43 9.20
C ASP A 402 25.77 12.28 7.69
N GLY A 403 25.68 13.38 6.92
CA GLY A 403 25.81 13.38 5.46
C GLY A 403 27.10 12.79 4.87
N CYS A 404 28.11 12.48 5.69
CA CYS A 404 29.30 11.74 5.27
C CYS A 404 29.14 10.24 5.51
N ASP A 405 28.75 9.86 6.73
CA ASP A 405 28.65 8.47 7.17
C ASP A 405 27.31 7.80 6.79
N ASP A 406 26.31 8.54 6.31
CA ASP A 406 25.10 8.01 5.65
C ASP A 406 25.35 7.56 4.19
N MET A 407 26.51 7.93 3.65
CA MET A 407 27.03 7.74 2.28
C MET A 407 26.70 8.83 1.24
N GLU A 408 26.02 9.95 1.56
CA GLU A 408 25.73 10.99 0.55
C GLU A 408 27.02 11.70 0.06
N ASP A 409 27.81 12.30 0.95
CA ASP A 409 29.02 13.07 0.61
C ASP A 409 30.30 12.22 0.51
N CYS A 410 30.45 11.20 1.36
CA CYS A 410 31.70 10.44 1.51
C CYS A 410 31.65 9.02 0.90
N GLY A 411 30.46 8.56 0.49
CA GLY A 411 30.25 7.31 -0.22
C GLY A 411 30.42 6.03 0.61
N ILE A 412 30.20 4.90 -0.08
CA ILE A 412 29.97 3.56 0.50
C ILE A 412 30.94 3.15 1.62
N THR A 413 32.24 3.40 1.47
CA THR A 413 33.26 2.95 2.45
C THR A 413 33.14 3.68 3.80
N ALA A 414 32.66 4.93 3.81
CA ALA A 414 32.40 5.68 5.03
C ALA A 414 31.26 5.02 5.81
N GLY A 415 30.08 4.91 5.20
CA GLY A 415 28.91 4.30 5.84
C GLY A 415 29.07 2.82 6.20
N ASP A 416 29.80 2.00 5.44
CA ASP A 416 30.11 0.62 5.86
C ASP A 416 30.98 0.61 7.14
N THR A 417 31.93 1.54 7.24
CA THR A 417 32.77 1.72 8.42
C THR A 417 31.97 2.24 9.61
N TRP A 418 31.07 3.20 9.39
CA TRP A 418 30.18 3.72 10.42
C TRP A 418 29.23 2.64 10.96
N LEU A 419 28.48 1.96 10.10
CA LEU A 419 27.58 0.87 10.48
C LEU A 419 28.32 -0.21 11.28
N LYS A 420 29.54 -0.56 10.87
CA LYS A 420 30.40 -1.52 11.55
C LYS A 420 30.79 -1.10 12.98
N ASN A 421 30.92 0.19 13.23
CA ASN A 421 31.25 0.74 14.55
C ASN A 421 29.99 0.97 15.40
N THR A 422 28.89 1.39 14.79
CA THR A 422 27.66 1.85 15.47
C THR A 422 26.69 0.70 15.78
N LEU A 423 26.36 -0.16 14.79
CA LEU A 423 25.37 -1.24 14.97
C LEU A 423 25.71 -2.26 16.09
N PRO A 424 26.98 -2.57 16.42
CA PRO A 424 27.30 -3.38 17.59
C PRO A 424 26.73 -2.85 18.91
N THR A 425 26.43 -1.56 19.04
CA THR A 425 25.75 -1.01 20.23
C THR A 425 24.33 -1.57 20.37
N ILE A 426 23.63 -1.72 19.25
CA ILE A 426 22.30 -2.36 19.19
C ILE A 426 22.45 -3.85 19.42
N PHE A 427 23.30 -4.54 18.65
CA PHE A 427 23.38 -6.01 18.67
C PHE A 427 23.91 -6.60 19.99
N ASN A 428 24.66 -5.83 20.79
CA ASN A 428 25.11 -6.24 22.12
C ASN A 428 24.20 -5.76 23.27
N SER A 429 23.15 -4.98 22.98
CA SER A 429 22.22 -4.48 24.01
C SER A 429 21.41 -5.61 24.67
N PRO A 430 20.90 -5.42 25.90
CA PRO A 430 19.93 -6.33 26.51
C PRO A 430 18.66 -6.50 25.67
N ALA A 431 18.18 -5.43 25.00
CA ALA A 431 17.03 -5.51 24.11
C ALA A 431 17.24 -6.47 22.93
N TRP A 432 18.45 -6.51 22.36
CA TRP A 432 18.76 -7.44 21.28
C TRP A 432 19.06 -8.87 21.76
N THR A 433 19.70 -8.99 22.93
CA THR A 433 20.20 -10.28 23.43
C THR A 433 19.19 -11.03 24.32
N GLN A 434 18.16 -10.36 24.84
CA GLN A 434 17.19 -10.92 25.81
C GLN A 434 15.72 -10.76 25.36
N GLN A 435 15.42 -9.83 24.46
CA GLN A 435 14.09 -9.57 23.89
C GLN A 435 14.07 -9.78 22.38
N ARG A 436 12.88 -9.72 21.78
CA ARG A 436 12.71 -9.79 20.32
C ARG A 436 12.89 -8.41 19.72
N SER A 437 14.07 -8.17 19.18
CA SER A 437 14.41 -7.00 18.36
C SER A 437 14.44 -7.32 16.85
N LEU A 438 13.99 -6.35 16.03
CA LEU A 438 14.15 -6.30 14.58
C LEU A 438 15.00 -5.08 14.21
N LEU A 439 15.93 -5.22 13.28
CA LEU A 439 16.57 -4.09 12.60
C LEU A 439 16.25 -4.11 11.10
N ILE A 440 15.85 -2.97 10.57
CA ILE A 440 15.66 -2.70 9.14
C ILE A 440 16.77 -1.71 8.75
N LEU A 441 17.71 -2.16 7.91
CA LEU A 441 18.70 -1.30 7.27
C LEU A 441 18.24 -1.06 5.83
N THR A 442 18.03 0.20 5.45
CA THR A 442 17.52 0.58 4.14
C THR A 442 18.06 1.95 3.72
N TRP A 443 17.83 2.33 2.47
CA TRP A 443 18.21 3.62 1.91
C TRP A 443 16.97 4.42 1.51
N ASP A 444 17.11 5.74 1.49
CA ASP A 444 16.03 6.68 1.20
C ASP A 444 15.60 6.68 -0.26
N GLU A 445 16.56 6.74 -1.20
CA GLU A 445 16.41 6.70 -2.65
C GLU A 445 17.68 6.19 -3.36
N ALA A 446 17.55 5.92 -4.67
CA ALA A 446 18.65 5.50 -5.51
C ALA A 446 19.53 6.69 -5.93
N ALA A 447 20.87 6.47 -6.06
CA ALA A 447 21.85 7.53 -6.30
C ALA A 447 21.61 8.41 -7.56
N THR A 448 20.77 7.97 -8.50
CA THR A 448 20.41 8.79 -9.66
C THR A 448 18.98 9.30 -9.51
N LYS A 449 18.85 10.55 -9.06
CA LYS A 449 17.59 11.28 -8.84
C LYS A 449 16.88 11.61 -10.17
N ALA A 450 16.33 10.58 -10.83
CA ALA A 450 15.73 10.65 -12.17
C ALA A 450 14.63 9.60 -12.35
N TYR A 451 13.78 9.78 -13.38
CA TYR A 451 12.62 8.94 -13.65
C TYR A 451 12.68 8.29 -15.04
N GLY A 452 11.91 7.22 -15.24
CA GLY A 452 11.81 6.44 -16.47
C GLY A 452 12.32 4.99 -16.35
N PRO A 453 12.28 4.20 -17.43
CA PRO A 453 12.54 2.75 -17.40
C PRO A 453 13.97 2.33 -17.02
N ASN A 454 14.92 3.27 -16.95
CA ASN A 454 16.30 3.00 -16.53
C ASN A 454 16.55 3.40 -15.06
N TYR A 455 15.57 4.01 -14.40
CA TYR A 455 15.69 4.57 -13.05
C TYR A 455 14.54 4.02 -12.19
N PRO A 456 14.60 2.74 -11.79
CA PRO A 456 13.52 2.08 -11.07
C PRO A 456 13.45 2.47 -9.58
N ASN A 457 14.28 3.43 -9.12
CA ASN A 457 14.46 3.82 -7.72
C ASN A 457 14.68 2.64 -6.75
N ARG A 458 15.47 1.63 -7.17
CA ARG A 458 15.68 0.37 -6.43
C ARG A 458 16.77 0.53 -5.37
N VAL A 459 16.37 0.49 -4.09
CA VAL A 459 17.27 0.67 -2.94
C VAL A 459 17.73 -0.66 -2.34
N PRO A 460 18.94 -0.74 -1.74
CA PRO A 460 19.31 -1.87 -0.89
C PRO A 460 18.41 -1.93 0.34
N THR A 461 18.08 -3.13 0.82
CA THR A 461 17.37 -3.29 2.10
C THR A 461 17.69 -4.65 2.72
N VAL A 462 18.09 -4.64 4.00
CA VAL A 462 18.45 -5.83 4.77
C VAL A 462 17.65 -5.86 6.07
N LEU A 463 16.92 -6.95 6.29
CA LEU A 463 16.20 -7.22 7.53
C LEU A 463 17.04 -8.15 8.40
N ILE A 464 17.22 -7.78 9.67
CA ILE A 464 18.08 -8.46 10.63
C ILE A 464 17.25 -8.77 11.87
N GLY A 465 17.10 -10.06 12.19
CA GLY A 465 16.25 -10.51 13.29
C GLY A 465 17.05 -11.07 14.46
N SER A 466 16.90 -10.48 15.64
CA SER A 466 17.39 -11.09 16.88
C SER A 466 16.82 -12.51 17.06
N GLN A 467 17.53 -13.34 17.83
CA GLN A 467 17.12 -14.71 18.16
C GLN A 467 16.85 -15.62 16.93
N GLY A 468 17.34 -15.25 15.74
CA GLY A 468 17.11 -15.99 14.49
C GLY A 468 15.68 -15.86 13.93
N SER A 469 14.96 -14.80 14.30
CA SER A 469 13.57 -14.52 13.87
C SER A 469 13.42 -14.13 12.38
N VAL A 470 14.53 -13.82 11.72
CA VAL A 470 14.63 -13.58 10.26
C VAL A 470 15.47 -14.70 9.63
N ALA A 471 15.15 -15.04 8.39
CA ALA A 471 15.84 -16.07 7.63
C ALA A 471 17.29 -15.68 7.31
N THR A 472 18.20 -16.66 7.39
CA THR A 472 19.65 -16.52 7.17
C THR A 472 19.97 -16.79 5.70
N GLY A 473 20.67 -15.86 5.04
CA GLY A 473 21.09 -15.99 3.65
C GLY A 473 19.93 -16.07 2.66
N TYR A 474 18.80 -15.43 3.00
CA TYR A 474 17.59 -15.47 2.18
C TYR A 474 17.45 -14.19 1.35
N HIS A 475 16.95 -14.34 0.13
CA HIS A 475 16.69 -13.24 -0.79
C HIS A 475 15.20 -13.26 -1.10
N SER A 476 14.48 -12.26 -0.57
CA SER A 476 13.06 -12.07 -0.87
C SER A 476 12.89 -11.45 -2.25
N ASP A 477 12.03 -12.03 -3.07
CA ASP A 477 11.56 -11.46 -4.35
C ASP A 477 10.23 -10.71 -4.20
N GLN A 478 9.72 -10.56 -2.97
CA GLN A 478 8.51 -9.79 -2.70
C GLN A 478 8.78 -8.29 -2.88
N ARG A 479 7.96 -7.60 -3.71
CA ARG A 479 7.98 -6.14 -3.83
C ARG A 479 7.63 -5.47 -2.49
N THR A 480 8.41 -4.47 -2.11
CA THR A 480 8.10 -3.52 -1.03
C THR A 480 8.57 -2.11 -1.40
N ASP A 481 8.02 -1.13 -0.71
CA ASP A 481 8.38 0.29 -0.73
C ASP A 481 8.33 0.86 0.70
N GLN A 482 8.50 2.17 0.89
CA GLN A 482 8.40 2.82 2.21
C GLN A 482 7.08 2.50 2.93
N TYR A 483 5.94 2.38 2.22
CA TYR A 483 4.67 2.03 2.85
C TYR A 483 4.64 0.57 3.28
N GLY A 484 5.20 -0.35 2.48
CA GLY A 484 5.40 -1.75 2.87
C GLY A 484 6.33 -1.92 4.08
N LEU A 485 7.37 -1.08 4.20
CA LEU A 485 8.26 -1.04 5.36
C LEU A 485 7.59 -0.44 6.60
N LEU A 486 6.93 0.72 6.49
CA LEU A 486 6.10 1.29 7.56
C LEU A 486 5.06 0.26 8.04
N ARG A 487 4.36 -0.38 7.11
CA ARG A 487 3.38 -1.43 7.41
C ARG A 487 4.02 -2.64 8.10
N THR A 488 5.29 -2.92 7.84
CA THR A 488 6.05 -3.98 8.53
C THR A 488 6.37 -3.56 9.98
N VAL A 489 6.77 -2.30 10.23
CA VAL A 489 6.95 -1.75 11.59
C VAL A 489 5.65 -1.77 12.39
N ASP A 490 4.56 -1.34 11.77
CA ASP A 490 3.17 -1.41 12.25
C ASP A 490 2.83 -2.78 12.84
N ARG A 491 3.11 -3.84 12.07
CA ARG A 491 2.78 -5.22 12.46
C ARG A 491 3.75 -5.80 13.47
N ALA A 492 5.02 -5.41 13.40
CA ALA A 492 6.03 -5.78 14.38
C ALA A 492 5.70 -5.24 15.79
N LEU A 493 5.25 -3.98 15.89
CA LEU A 493 4.95 -3.32 17.16
C LEU A 493 3.47 -3.33 17.58
N GLY A 494 2.57 -3.82 16.71
CA GLY A 494 1.13 -3.89 17.01
C GLY A 494 0.39 -2.55 16.90
N LEU A 495 0.87 -1.66 16.04
CA LEU A 495 0.34 -0.31 15.86
C LEU A 495 -0.91 -0.28 14.98
N THR A 496 -1.59 0.88 14.99
CA THR A 496 -2.66 1.19 14.05
C THR A 496 -2.09 2.00 12.89
N PRO A 497 -2.43 1.66 11.63
CA PRO A 497 -2.06 2.45 10.46
C PRO A 497 -2.43 3.93 10.59
N LEU A 498 -1.57 4.78 10.05
CA LEU A 498 -1.76 6.21 9.95
C LEU A 498 -2.69 6.58 8.81
N THR A 499 -2.59 5.89 7.66
CA THR A 499 -3.35 6.23 6.46
C THR A 499 -3.94 4.98 5.79
N ASN A 500 -4.40 5.09 4.53
CA ASN A 500 -4.73 3.94 3.72
C ASN A 500 -3.50 3.33 3.01
N ASN A 501 -2.37 4.05 2.91
CA ASN A 501 -1.18 3.55 2.23
C ASN A 501 -0.54 2.41 3.03
N ASP A 502 -0.06 2.70 4.25
CA ASP A 502 0.41 1.68 5.17
C ASP A 502 -0.68 0.65 5.50
N ARG A 503 -1.95 1.05 5.67
CA ARG A 503 -3.03 0.09 5.93
C ARG A 503 -3.15 -1.01 4.87
N TYR A 504 -3.07 -0.66 3.59
CA TYR A 504 -3.29 -1.56 2.46
C TYR A 504 -2.00 -1.99 1.72
N ALA A 505 -0.84 -1.48 2.10
CA ALA A 505 0.45 -1.99 1.65
C ALA A 505 0.66 -3.44 2.09
N ALA A 506 1.41 -4.21 1.29
CA ALA A 506 1.85 -5.53 1.67
C ALA A 506 3.03 -5.42 2.64
N THR A 507 2.94 -6.07 3.81
CA THR A 507 4.15 -6.28 4.64
C THR A 507 5.10 -7.25 3.97
N VAL A 508 6.40 -7.12 4.24
CA VAL A 508 7.35 -8.21 3.99
C VAL A 508 6.87 -9.47 4.73
N ASN A 509 6.70 -10.59 4.04
CA ASN A 509 5.95 -11.75 4.56
C ASN A 509 6.70 -13.08 4.53
N ASP A 510 7.76 -13.20 3.74
CA ASP A 510 8.48 -14.44 3.40
C ASP A 510 9.82 -14.61 4.15
N VAL A 511 10.34 -13.55 4.77
CA VAL A 511 11.64 -13.53 5.47
C VAL A 511 11.62 -14.09 6.91
N TRP A 512 10.46 -14.40 7.48
CA TRP A 512 10.31 -14.70 8.91
C TRP A 512 10.54 -16.19 9.27
N ARG A 513 10.90 -16.47 10.53
CA ARG A 513 11.10 -17.83 11.08
C ARG A 513 10.28 -18.11 12.33
#